data_AF-A0A1I1Q819-F1
#
_entry.id   AF-A0A1I1Q819-F1
#
_cell.length_a   1.000
_cell.length_b   1.000
_cell.length_c   1.000
_cell.angle_alpha   90.00
_cell.angle_beta   90.00
_cell.angle_gamma   90.00
#
_symmetry.space_group_name_H-M   'P 1'
#
loop_
_entity.id
_entity.type
_entity.pdbx_description
1 polymer ?
#
loop_
_entity_poly.entity_id
_entity_poly.type
_entity_poly.pdbx_seq_one_letter_code
_entity_poly.pdbx_strand_id
1 'polypeptide(L)'
;MFGWRRLAPSGIGEAGEGIDPAGLFHPDEGPRVRRTFFTALFAVAGHLAKSDGPVQEAEIDAARRIMRRLELNDAETQAARALFQHGKSAEYPVERALRRLGRDCARRALLDRFLDWQMEVALADSGIVHAERALFDTMAELLGYSRYDIRRVEDSVGTRLRPLPENGGERALAVLGLGADADLATIRRSYRQLLSRHHPDRVTARGGTDEEVRAAAEYTRELRAAYEALAEQREAGVVARAGEGP
;
A
#
# COMPACT_ATOMS: atom_id res chain seq x y z
N MET A 1 -10.31 6.03 33.50
CA MET A 1 -10.39 7.14 32.53
C MET A 1 -9.02 7.84 32.48
N PHE A 2 -8.03 7.23 31.82
CA PHE A 2 -6.62 7.64 31.94
C PHE A 2 -6.09 8.27 30.64
N GLY A 3 -5.89 9.59 30.63
CA GLY A 3 -4.59 10.20 30.30
C GLY A 3 -4.08 10.35 28.85
N TRP A 4 -4.75 9.89 27.79
CA TRP A 4 -4.18 9.97 26.40
C TRP A 4 -4.09 11.40 25.84
N ARG A 5 -4.77 12.37 26.44
CA ARG A 5 -4.84 13.76 25.98
C ARG A 5 -3.60 14.62 26.27
N ARG A 6 -2.63 14.15 27.07
CA ARG A 6 -1.54 15.00 27.59
C ARG A 6 -0.15 14.73 27.02
N LEU A 7 0.04 13.65 26.24
CA LEU A 7 1.33 13.30 25.63
C LEU A 7 1.32 13.37 24.10
N ALA A 8 0.18 13.69 23.49
CA ALA A 8 0.13 14.05 22.09
C ALA A 8 0.58 15.52 21.96
N PRO A 9 1.64 15.86 21.20
CA PRO A 9 1.82 17.23 20.73
C PRO A 9 0.50 17.71 20.15
N SER A 10 0.10 18.94 20.50
CA SER A 10 -1.13 19.59 20.08
C SER A 10 -1.30 19.45 18.57
N GLY A 11 -2.14 18.51 18.12
CA GLY A 11 -2.32 18.16 16.69
C GLY A 11 -2.68 16.69 16.39
N ILE A 12 -2.32 15.72 17.24
CA ILE A 12 -2.60 14.29 16.95
C ILE A 12 -4.09 13.93 17.17
N GLY A 13 -4.84 14.72 17.94
CA GLY A 13 -6.25 14.44 18.25
C GLY A 13 -7.18 14.48 17.03
N GLU A 14 -6.80 15.26 16.01
CA GLU A 14 -7.55 15.54 14.78
C GLU A 14 -6.91 14.88 13.53
N ALA A 15 -5.70 14.33 13.66
CA ALA A 15 -5.00 13.65 12.58
C ALA A 15 -5.80 12.42 12.10
N GLY A 16 -6.28 12.48 10.85
CA GLY A 16 -7.07 11.41 10.25
C GLY A 16 -8.57 11.66 10.13
N GLU A 17 -9.13 12.75 10.67
CA GLU A 17 -10.58 12.99 10.52
C GLU A 17 -10.99 13.35 9.08
N GLY A 18 -10.10 14.00 8.32
CA GLY A 18 -10.30 14.38 6.91
C GLY A 18 -9.66 13.46 5.88
N ILE A 19 -8.86 12.46 6.31
CA ILE A 19 -8.08 11.59 5.41
C ILE A 19 -9.02 10.58 4.75
N ASP A 20 -9.33 10.76 3.47
CA ASP A 20 -9.96 9.74 2.61
C ASP A 20 -9.30 9.61 1.23
N PRO A 21 -8.01 9.27 1.19
CA PRO A 21 -7.28 9.18 -0.05
C PRO A 21 -7.77 8.02 -0.90
N ALA A 22 -8.11 8.34 -2.13
CA ALA A 22 -8.63 7.39 -3.12
C ALA A 22 -9.93 6.67 -2.73
N GLY A 23 -10.75 7.24 -1.84
CA GLY A 23 -11.97 6.57 -1.36
C GLY A 23 -11.63 5.31 -0.55
N LEU A 24 -10.52 5.38 0.20
CA LEU A 24 -10.09 4.32 1.10
C LEU A 24 -11.19 4.01 2.11
N PHE A 25 -11.85 5.04 2.62
CA PHE A 25 -12.94 4.93 3.57
C PHE A 25 -14.30 5.00 2.88
N HIS A 26 -15.26 4.27 3.42
CA HIS A 26 -16.66 4.42 3.00
C HIS A 26 -17.22 5.75 3.55
N PRO A 27 -18.17 6.43 2.88
CA PRO A 27 -18.79 7.65 3.41
C PRO A 27 -19.36 7.50 4.83
N ASP A 28 -19.83 6.30 5.19
CA ASP A 28 -20.37 5.98 6.52
C ASP A 28 -19.29 5.73 7.59
N GLU A 29 -18.01 5.60 7.19
CA GLU A 29 -16.91 5.43 8.13
C GLU A 29 -16.58 6.77 8.79
N GLY A 30 -17.06 6.92 10.02
CA GLY A 30 -16.91 8.13 10.80
C GLY A 30 -15.46 8.43 11.23
N PRO A 31 -15.20 9.64 11.75
CA PRO A 31 -13.86 10.13 12.10
C PRO A 31 -13.06 9.20 13.02
N ARG A 32 -13.77 8.48 13.90
CA ARG A 32 -13.18 7.48 14.80
C ARG A 32 -12.46 6.36 14.05
N VAL A 33 -13.05 5.82 12.99
CA VAL A 33 -12.48 4.73 12.19
C VAL A 33 -11.21 5.21 11.51
N ARG A 34 -11.30 6.37 10.84
CA ARG A 34 -10.19 6.98 10.09
C ARG A 34 -9.00 7.29 10.98
N ARG A 35 -9.23 7.95 12.13
CA ARG A 35 -8.17 8.22 13.12
C ARG A 35 -7.52 6.93 13.63
N THR A 36 -8.32 5.89 13.88
CA THR A 36 -7.80 4.61 14.39
C THR A 36 -6.91 3.93 13.37
N PHE A 37 -7.40 3.85 12.13
CA PHE A 37 -6.65 3.32 11.01
C PHE A 37 -5.34 4.07 10.81
N PHE A 38 -5.40 5.40 10.73
CA PHE A 38 -4.23 6.26 10.52
C PHE A 38 -3.19 6.13 11.64
N THR A 39 -3.65 6.17 12.89
CA THR A 39 -2.80 5.98 14.08
C THR A 39 -2.09 4.64 14.01
N ALA A 40 -2.84 3.56 13.76
CA ALA A 40 -2.28 2.22 13.70
C ALA A 40 -1.31 2.08 12.52
N LEU A 41 -1.65 2.60 11.34
CA LEU A 41 -0.85 2.46 10.12
C LEU A 41 0.60 2.92 10.33
N PHE A 42 0.78 4.13 10.87
CA PHE A 42 2.11 4.71 11.02
C PHE A 42 2.81 4.24 12.29
N ALA A 43 2.10 4.07 13.40
CA ALA A 43 2.73 3.62 14.64
C ALA A 43 3.13 2.13 14.59
N VAL A 44 2.33 1.27 13.94
CA VAL A 44 2.74 -0.13 13.72
C VAL A 44 3.88 -0.21 12.70
N ALA A 45 3.88 0.61 11.64
CA ALA A 45 5.00 0.65 10.68
C ALA A 45 6.31 1.08 11.36
N GLY A 46 6.25 2.06 12.27
CA GLY A 46 7.42 2.46 13.06
C GLY A 46 7.90 1.36 14.01
N HIS A 47 6.97 0.62 14.63
CA HIS A 47 7.32 -0.52 15.47
C HIS A 47 7.97 -1.66 14.67
N LEU A 48 7.41 -1.97 13.50
CA LEU A 48 7.92 -2.96 12.56
C LEU A 48 9.34 -2.61 12.12
N ALA A 49 9.56 -1.39 11.63
CA ALA A 49 10.88 -0.91 11.19
C ALA A 49 11.95 -0.88 12.29
N LYS A 50 11.54 -0.86 13.57
CA LYS A 50 12.48 -0.91 14.70
C LYS A 50 12.75 -2.33 15.21
N SER A 51 11.95 -3.30 14.78
CA SER A 51 11.95 -4.65 15.35
C SER A 51 13.25 -5.41 15.14
N ASP A 52 14.04 -5.08 14.11
CA ASP A 52 15.36 -5.66 13.87
C ASP A 52 16.45 -4.61 13.55
N GLY A 53 16.84 -3.85 14.58
CA GLY A 53 18.02 -2.98 14.50
C GLY A 53 17.72 -1.52 14.15
N PRO A 54 18.66 -0.79 13.53
CA PRO A 54 18.45 0.56 13.05
C PRO A 54 17.46 0.61 11.88
N VAL A 55 16.60 1.62 11.86
CA VAL A 55 15.66 1.85 10.75
C VAL A 55 16.44 2.19 9.49
N GLN A 56 16.12 1.52 8.39
CA GLN A 56 16.76 1.71 7.09
C GLN A 56 16.09 2.86 6.32
N GLU A 57 16.86 3.56 5.48
CA GLU A 57 16.30 4.66 4.65
C GLU A 57 15.20 4.13 3.70
N ALA A 58 15.33 2.88 3.23
CA ALA A 58 14.34 2.24 2.36
C ALA A 58 12.96 2.09 3.03
N GLU A 59 12.91 1.78 4.33
CA GLU A 59 11.67 1.69 5.12
C GLU A 59 11.04 3.07 5.31
N ILE A 60 11.87 4.08 5.55
CA ILE A 60 11.43 5.48 5.64
C ILE A 60 10.83 5.92 4.30
N ASP A 61 11.48 5.56 3.19
CA ASP A 61 10.98 5.87 1.85
C ASP A 61 9.68 5.13 1.52
N ALA A 62 9.51 3.90 1.98
CA ALA A 62 8.24 3.17 1.89
C ALA A 62 7.13 3.91 2.66
N ALA A 63 7.40 4.35 3.90
CA ALA A 63 6.45 5.14 4.68
C ALA A 63 6.11 6.46 3.97
N ARG A 64 7.10 7.16 3.38
CA ARG A 64 6.88 8.38 2.59
C ARG A 64 6.03 8.11 1.34
N ARG A 65 6.22 6.99 0.64
CA ARG A 65 5.36 6.58 -0.49
C ARG A 65 3.92 6.37 -0.04
N ILE A 66 3.71 5.77 1.12
CA ILE A 66 2.37 5.60 1.71
C ILE A 66 1.75 6.97 2.00
N MET A 67 2.48 7.90 2.62
CA MET A 67 1.99 9.27 2.87
C MET A 67 1.57 9.98 1.58
N ARG A 68 2.37 9.89 0.50
CA ARG A 68 2.01 10.46 -0.81
C ARG A 68 0.76 9.81 -1.41
N ARG A 69 0.66 8.48 -1.36
CA ARG A 69 -0.55 7.75 -1.82
C ARG A 69 -1.78 8.06 -0.97
N LEU A 70 -1.57 8.46 0.28
CA LEU A 70 -2.60 8.94 1.17
C LEU A 70 -2.91 10.43 0.99
N GLU A 71 -2.27 11.12 0.04
CA GLU A 71 -2.48 12.53 -0.28
C GLU A 71 -2.43 13.42 0.99
N LEU A 72 -1.52 13.11 1.92
CA LEU A 72 -1.44 13.81 3.21
C LEU A 72 -0.97 15.26 3.04
N ASN A 73 -1.65 16.19 3.70
CA ASN A 73 -1.15 17.56 3.82
C ASN A 73 0.03 17.66 4.82
N ASP A 74 0.60 18.86 4.98
CA ASP A 74 1.75 19.08 5.86
C ASP A 74 1.49 18.70 7.32
N ALA A 75 0.32 19.06 7.86
CA ALA A 75 -0.04 18.76 9.24
C ALA A 75 -0.23 17.25 9.45
N GLU A 76 -0.87 16.58 8.51
CA GLU A 76 -1.07 15.13 8.52
C GLU A 76 0.26 14.38 8.34
N THR A 77 1.14 14.89 7.48
CA THR A 77 2.50 14.36 7.31
C THR A 77 3.31 14.49 8.60
N GLN A 78 3.21 15.62 9.29
CA GLN A 78 3.85 15.81 10.59
C GLN A 78 3.29 14.84 11.65
N ALA A 79 1.97 14.64 11.67
CA ALA A 79 1.33 13.67 12.56
C ALA A 79 1.76 12.23 12.24
N ALA A 80 1.83 11.85 10.96
CA ALA A 80 2.28 10.53 10.52
C ALA A 80 3.73 10.27 10.96
N ARG A 81 4.62 11.25 10.81
CA ARG A 81 6.01 11.18 11.30
C ARG A 81 6.08 11.02 12.81
N ALA A 82 5.28 11.76 13.56
CA ALA A 82 5.22 11.65 15.02
C ALA A 82 4.72 10.26 15.47
N LEU A 83 3.70 9.71 14.79
CA LEU A 83 3.18 8.37 15.03
C LEU A 83 4.23 7.29 14.72
N PHE A 84 4.91 7.40 13.59
CA PHE A 84 6.00 6.50 13.22
C PHE A 84 7.12 6.55 14.26
N GLN A 85 7.53 7.76 14.68
CA GLN A 85 8.53 7.95 15.73
C GLN A 85 8.10 7.33 17.06
N HIS A 86 6.82 7.47 17.43
CA HIS A 86 6.27 6.89 18.65
C HIS A 86 6.25 5.36 18.59
N GLY A 87 5.91 4.78 17.42
CA GLY A 87 5.92 3.34 17.17
C GLY A 87 7.27 2.67 17.42
N LYS A 88 8.37 3.39 17.17
CA LYS A 88 9.74 2.91 17.42
C LYS A 88 10.09 2.75 18.91
N SER A 89 9.21 3.17 19.82
CA SER A 89 9.43 2.93 21.24
C SER A 89 9.39 1.43 21.56
N ALA A 90 10.34 0.93 22.35
CA ALA A 90 10.34 -0.45 22.83
C ALA A 90 9.11 -0.78 23.69
N GLU A 91 8.50 0.24 24.30
CA GLU A 91 7.29 0.11 25.13
C GLU A 91 6.00 0.35 24.34
N TYR A 92 6.08 0.52 23.01
CA TYR A 92 4.91 0.76 22.20
C TYR A 92 3.92 -0.44 22.29
N PRO A 93 2.66 -0.22 22.71
CA PRO A 93 1.72 -1.31 22.98
C PRO A 93 1.08 -1.82 21.68
N VAL A 94 1.87 -2.47 20.82
CA VAL A 94 1.47 -2.86 19.46
C VAL A 94 0.22 -3.75 19.43
N GLU A 95 0.12 -4.75 20.30
CA GLU A 95 -1.07 -5.61 20.36
C GLU A 95 -2.34 -4.83 20.73
N ARG A 96 -2.23 -3.84 21.62
CA ARG A 96 -3.37 -3.01 22.01
C ARG A 96 -3.83 -2.16 20.83
N ALA A 97 -2.88 -1.63 20.05
CA ALA A 97 -3.18 -0.88 18.83
C ALA A 97 -3.86 -1.78 17.79
N LEU A 98 -3.37 -3.00 17.57
CA LEU A 98 -3.95 -3.98 16.64
C LEU A 98 -5.35 -4.44 17.07
N ARG A 99 -5.57 -4.77 18.36
CA ARG A 99 -6.90 -5.10 18.88
C ARG A 99 -7.88 -3.93 18.72
N ARG A 100 -7.41 -2.69 18.87
CA ARG A 100 -8.23 -1.49 18.65
C ARG A 100 -8.55 -1.33 17.17
N LEU A 101 -7.59 -1.55 16.28
CA LEU A 101 -7.78 -1.52 14.83
C LEU A 101 -8.84 -2.54 14.40
N GLY A 102 -8.69 -3.82 14.79
CA GLY A 102 -9.65 -4.86 14.45
C GLY A 102 -11.06 -4.61 14.97
N ARG A 103 -11.20 -3.98 16.15
CA ARG A 103 -12.51 -3.58 16.70
C ARG A 103 -13.13 -2.40 15.96
N ASP A 104 -12.33 -1.38 15.63
CA ASP A 104 -12.83 -0.10 15.13
C ASP A 104 -12.97 -0.10 13.59
N CYS A 105 -12.22 -0.95 12.88
CA CYS A 105 -12.24 -1.11 11.43
C CYS A 105 -12.87 -2.46 11.05
N ALA A 106 -14.21 -2.50 10.96
CA ALA A 106 -14.95 -3.73 10.65
C ALA A 106 -14.83 -4.19 9.19
N ARG A 107 -14.42 -3.30 8.28
CA ARG A 107 -14.41 -3.57 6.85
C ARG A 107 -13.11 -4.27 6.46
N ARG A 108 -13.21 -5.52 5.98
CA ARG A 108 -12.06 -6.35 5.60
C ARG A 108 -11.12 -5.65 4.60
N ALA A 109 -11.68 -4.89 3.66
CA ALA A 109 -10.90 -4.11 2.70
C ALA A 109 -9.94 -3.10 3.36
N LEU A 110 -10.32 -2.46 4.49
CA LEU A 110 -9.40 -1.58 5.21
C LEU A 110 -8.26 -2.37 5.84
N LEU A 111 -8.57 -3.48 6.51
CA LEU A 111 -7.55 -4.33 7.13
C LEU A 111 -6.61 -4.93 6.08
N ASP A 112 -7.12 -5.30 4.91
CA ASP A 112 -6.32 -5.80 3.79
C ASP A 112 -5.35 -4.72 3.30
N ARG A 113 -5.82 -3.46 3.18
CA ARG A 113 -4.97 -2.32 2.82
C ARG A 113 -3.94 -1.98 3.88
N PHE A 114 -4.31 -2.08 5.16
CA PHE A 114 -3.38 -1.93 6.27
C PHE A 114 -2.25 -2.96 6.15
N LEU A 115 -2.59 -4.24 6.02
CA LEU A 115 -1.62 -5.33 5.93
C LEU A 115 -0.73 -5.20 4.69
N ASP A 116 -1.30 -4.83 3.54
CA ASP A 116 -0.57 -4.56 2.29
C ASP A 116 0.54 -3.53 2.48
N TRP A 117 0.23 -2.44 3.19
CA TRP A 117 1.19 -1.36 3.46
C TRP A 117 2.20 -1.70 4.55
N GLN A 118 1.83 -2.45 5.58
CA GLN A 118 2.81 -2.95 6.56
C GLN A 118 3.82 -3.87 5.86
N MET A 119 3.35 -4.73 4.96
CA MET A 119 4.19 -5.62 4.17
C MET A 119 5.12 -4.85 3.22
N GLU A 120 4.64 -3.76 2.59
CA GLU A 120 5.47 -2.89 1.76
C GLU A 120 6.61 -2.23 2.54
N VAL A 121 6.39 -1.89 3.81
CA VAL A 121 7.43 -1.34 4.68
C VAL A 121 8.47 -2.42 5.03
N ALA A 122 8.03 -3.61 5.46
CA ALA A 122 8.95 -4.71 5.82
C ALA A 122 9.79 -5.20 4.62
N LEU A 123 9.21 -5.26 3.43
CA LEU A 123 9.91 -5.70 2.22
C LEU A 123 10.76 -4.60 1.56
N ALA A 124 10.85 -3.41 2.15
CA ALA A 124 11.51 -2.26 1.51
C ALA A 124 13.04 -2.40 1.43
N ASP A 125 13.66 -3.09 2.39
CA ASP A 125 15.11 -3.33 2.42
C ASP A 125 15.47 -4.76 2.00
N SER A 126 15.80 -5.63 2.96
CA SER A 126 16.42 -6.94 2.74
C SER A 126 15.44 -8.12 2.83
N GLY A 127 14.15 -7.83 2.94
CA GLY A 127 13.07 -8.81 3.12
C GLY A 127 12.74 -9.07 4.59
N ILE A 128 11.76 -9.95 4.83
CA ILE A 128 11.21 -10.15 6.18
C ILE A 128 12.15 -11.00 7.04
N VAL A 129 12.63 -10.41 8.15
CA VAL A 129 13.44 -11.10 9.16
C VAL A 129 12.59 -11.74 10.27
N HIS A 130 13.20 -12.50 11.18
CA HIS A 130 12.47 -13.27 12.21
C HIS A 130 11.60 -12.40 13.12
N ALA A 131 12.08 -11.23 13.54
CA ALA A 131 11.34 -10.33 14.43
C ALA A 131 10.07 -9.78 13.74
N GLU A 132 10.19 -9.36 12.48
CA GLU A 132 9.08 -8.89 11.67
C GLU A 132 8.06 -10.01 11.39
N ARG A 133 8.55 -11.24 11.16
CA ARG A 133 7.69 -12.42 10.99
C ARG A 133 6.79 -12.65 12.20
N ALA A 134 7.34 -12.53 13.42
CA ALA A 134 6.58 -12.65 14.65
C ALA A 134 5.51 -11.56 14.78
N LEU A 135 5.80 -10.34 14.31
CA LEU A 135 4.81 -9.27 14.30
C LEU A 135 3.69 -9.53 13.28
N PHE A 136 3.99 -10.03 12.08
CA PHE A 136 2.95 -10.43 11.11
C PHE A 136 2.10 -11.60 11.61
N ASP A 137 2.68 -12.56 12.34
CA ASP A 137 1.91 -13.62 13.02
C ASP A 137 0.95 -13.03 14.06
N THR A 138 1.41 -12.02 14.82
CA THR A 138 0.58 -11.30 15.80
C THR A 138 -0.54 -10.51 15.11
N MET A 139 -0.26 -9.84 13.99
CA MET A 139 -1.27 -9.17 13.18
C MET A 139 -2.31 -10.17 12.66
N ALA A 140 -1.86 -11.36 12.23
CA ALA A 140 -2.75 -12.38 11.72
C ALA A 140 -3.74 -12.85 12.78
N GLU A 141 -3.24 -13.17 13.98
CA GLU A 141 -4.08 -13.58 15.11
C GLU A 141 -5.09 -12.48 15.51
N LEU A 142 -4.61 -11.24 15.70
CA LEU A 142 -5.43 -10.17 16.25
C LEU A 142 -6.41 -9.55 15.25
N LEU A 143 -6.15 -9.66 13.94
CA LEU A 143 -6.99 -9.09 12.88
C LEU A 143 -7.78 -10.15 12.10
N GLY A 144 -7.67 -11.43 12.46
CA GLY A 144 -8.45 -12.52 11.85
C GLY A 144 -7.97 -12.92 10.46
N TYR A 145 -6.65 -13.01 10.27
CA TYR A 145 -6.02 -13.55 9.06
C TYR A 145 -5.41 -14.92 9.35
N SER A 146 -5.40 -15.77 8.33
CA SER A 146 -4.64 -17.01 8.35
C SER A 146 -3.16 -16.76 7.99
N ARG A 147 -2.28 -17.71 8.31
CA ARG A 147 -0.89 -17.69 7.81
C ARG A 147 -0.83 -17.71 6.28
N TYR A 148 -1.83 -18.31 5.61
CA TYR A 148 -1.94 -18.31 4.16
C TYR A 148 -2.22 -16.91 3.61
N ASP A 149 -3.09 -16.13 4.27
CA ASP A 149 -3.36 -14.75 3.86
C ASP A 149 -2.11 -13.88 3.95
N ILE A 150 -1.32 -14.01 5.03
CA ILE A 150 -0.06 -13.28 5.19
C ILE A 150 0.90 -13.59 4.03
N ARG A 151 1.10 -14.88 3.72
CA ARG A 151 1.98 -15.30 2.59
C ARG A 151 1.48 -14.77 1.26
N ARG A 152 0.17 -14.82 1.02
CA ARG A 152 -0.42 -14.28 -0.21
C ARG A 152 -0.17 -12.77 -0.36
N VAL A 153 -0.23 -12.02 0.74
CA VAL A 153 0.09 -10.59 0.73
C VAL A 153 1.58 -10.38 0.50
N GLU A 154 2.45 -11.15 1.16
CA GLU A 154 3.90 -11.12 0.96
C GLU A 154 4.29 -11.37 -0.50
N ASP A 155 3.76 -12.42 -1.14
CA ASP A 155 4.03 -12.75 -2.55
C ASP A 155 3.56 -11.63 -3.50
N SER A 156 2.36 -11.10 -3.25
CA SER A 156 1.77 -10.01 -4.03
C SER A 156 2.56 -8.70 -3.91
N VAL A 157 2.99 -8.35 -2.71
CA VAL A 157 3.80 -7.15 -2.45
C VAL A 157 5.22 -7.34 -3.01
N GLY A 158 5.84 -8.50 -2.78
CA GLY A 158 7.16 -8.84 -3.27
C GLY A 158 7.26 -8.77 -4.80
N THR A 159 6.21 -9.21 -5.50
CA THR A 159 6.13 -9.09 -6.96
C THR A 159 6.04 -7.62 -7.41
N ARG A 160 5.28 -6.79 -6.70
CA ARG A 160 5.16 -5.34 -7.00
C ARG A 160 6.43 -4.55 -6.70
N LEU A 161 7.21 -4.96 -5.71
CA LEU A 161 8.45 -4.28 -5.31
C LEU A 161 9.67 -4.76 -6.10
N ARG A 162 9.61 -5.92 -6.75
CA ARG A 162 10.69 -6.42 -7.58
C ARG A 162 10.99 -5.39 -8.69
N PRO A 163 12.28 -5.04 -8.91
CA PRO A 163 12.67 -4.22 -10.04
C PRO A 163 12.07 -4.80 -11.32
N LEU A 164 11.51 -3.91 -12.15
CA LEU A 164 10.92 -4.31 -13.42
C LEU A 164 12.00 -5.05 -14.25
N PRO A 165 11.70 -6.25 -14.78
CA PRO A 165 12.60 -6.95 -15.67
C PRO A 165 13.01 -6.06 -16.85
N GLU A 166 14.24 -6.22 -17.36
CA GLU A 166 14.64 -5.50 -18.58
C GLU A 166 13.89 -6.01 -19.82
N ASN A 167 13.38 -7.25 -19.76
CA ASN A 167 12.56 -7.87 -20.80
C ASN A 167 11.20 -7.17 -20.92
N GLY A 168 10.93 -6.54 -22.07
CA GLY A 168 9.72 -5.73 -22.30
C GLY A 168 8.38 -6.44 -22.00
N GLY A 169 8.27 -7.75 -22.26
CA GLY A 169 7.04 -8.52 -21.97
C GLY A 169 6.82 -8.77 -20.48
N GLU A 170 7.85 -9.22 -19.76
CA GLU A 170 7.78 -9.43 -18.30
C GLU A 170 7.65 -8.11 -17.55
N ARG A 171 8.33 -7.05 -18.04
CA ARG A 171 8.15 -5.67 -17.58
C ARG A 171 6.72 -5.20 -17.70
N ALA A 172 6.09 -5.44 -18.85
CA ALA A 172 4.72 -5.02 -19.09
C ALA A 172 3.72 -5.74 -18.16
N LEU A 173 3.95 -7.03 -17.87
CA LEU A 173 3.15 -7.78 -16.91
C LEU A 173 3.31 -7.22 -15.49
N ALA A 174 4.55 -6.94 -15.07
CA ALA A 174 4.83 -6.37 -13.76
C ALA A 174 4.24 -4.96 -13.60
N VAL A 175 4.31 -4.10 -14.63
CA VAL A 175 3.67 -2.76 -14.64
C VAL A 175 2.15 -2.85 -14.45
N LEU A 176 1.50 -3.87 -15.01
CA LEU A 176 0.07 -4.11 -14.84
C LEU A 176 -0.29 -4.94 -13.59
N GLY A 177 0.69 -5.39 -12.81
CA GLY A 177 0.50 -6.25 -11.64
C GLY A 177 -0.04 -7.63 -11.98
N LEU A 178 0.39 -8.21 -13.11
CA LEU A 178 -0.12 -9.47 -13.66
C LEU A 178 0.97 -10.55 -13.67
N GLY A 179 0.54 -11.81 -13.55
CA GLY A 179 1.40 -12.98 -13.76
C GLY A 179 1.52 -13.36 -15.24
N ALA A 180 2.50 -14.20 -15.57
CA ALA A 180 2.78 -14.66 -16.95
C ALA A 180 1.58 -15.28 -17.68
N ASP A 181 0.68 -15.91 -16.92
CA ASP A 181 -0.50 -16.61 -17.45
C ASP A 181 -1.71 -15.69 -17.70
N ALA A 182 -1.57 -14.38 -17.52
CA ALA A 182 -2.67 -13.44 -17.74
C ALA A 182 -3.15 -13.44 -19.20
N ASP A 183 -4.48 -13.59 -19.37
CA ASP A 183 -5.16 -13.51 -20.66
C ASP A 183 -5.47 -12.05 -21.07
N LEU A 184 -5.82 -11.86 -22.34
CA LEU A 184 -6.09 -10.53 -22.90
C LEU A 184 -7.24 -9.80 -22.17
N ALA A 185 -8.24 -10.54 -21.68
CA ALA A 185 -9.35 -9.98 -20.92
C ALA A 185 -8.90 -9.42 -19.56
N THR A 186 -8.03 -10.15 -18.86
CA THR A 186 -7.45 -9.74 -17.57
C THR A 186 -6.52 -8.55 -17.75
N ILE A 187 -5.70 -8.55 -18.81
CA ILE A 187 -4.83 -7.42 -19.20
C ILE A 187 -5.66 -6.14 -19.41
N ARG A 188 -6.72 -6.20 -20.24
CA ARG A 188 -7.63 -5.07 -20.50
C ARG A 188 -8.34 -4.57 -19.26
N ARG A 189 -8.67 -5.47 -18.32
CA ARG A 189 -9.32 -5.10 -17.06
C ARG A 189 -8.36 -4.34 -16.15
N SER A 190 -7.16 -4.87 -15.92
CA SER A 190 -6.15 -4.24 -15.06
C SER A 190 -5.76 -2.86 -15.59
N TYR A 191 -5.51 -2.75 -16.91
CA TYR A 191 -5.19 -1.48 -17.56
C TYR A 191 -6.25 -0.40 -17.31
N ARG A 192 -7.54 -0.69 -17.52
CA ARG A 192 -8.63 0.28 -17.29
C ARG A 192 -8.71 0.72 -15.84
N GLN A 193 -8.51 -0.21 -14.90
CA GLN A 193 -8.54 0.08 -13.47
C GLN A 193 -7.39 1.01 -13.06
N LEU A 194 -6.16 0.72 -13.51
CA LEU A 194 -4.97 1.51 -13.21
C LEU A 194 -5.03 2.89 -13.87
N LEU A 195 -5.44 2.97 -15.14
CA LEU A 195 -5.60 4.23 -15.86
C LEU A 195 -6.60 5.16 -15.18
N SER A 196 -7.76 4.62 -14.78
CA SER A 196 -8.79 5.36 -14.05
C SER A 196 -8.24 5.92 -12.74
N ARG A 197 -7.40 5.17 -12.03
CA ARG A 197 -6.86 5.57 -10.72
C ARG A 197 -5.76 6.64 -10.80
N HIS A 198 -4.93 6.58 -11.84
CA HIS A 198 -3.70 7.37 -11.93
C HIS A 198 -3.71 8.41 -13.06
N HIS A 199 -4.87 8.71 -13.66
CA HIS A 199 -4.96 9.72 -14.71
C HIS A 199 -4.50 11.10 -14.20
N PRO A 200 -3.68 11.86 -14.96
CA PRO A 200 -3.22 13.19 -14.54
C PRO A 200 -4.39 14.11 -14.19
N ASP A 201 -5.46 14.12 -14.98
CA ASP A 201 -6.66 14.91 -14.68
C ASP A 201 -7.28 14.57 -13.32
N ARG A 202 -7.21 13.31 -12.88
CA ARG A 202 -7.70 12.92 -11.54
C ARG A 202 -6.79 13.41 -10.44
N VAL A 203 -5.48 13.49 -10.68
CA VAL A 203 -4.52 14.07 -9.73
C VAL A 203 -4.71 15.58 -9.64
N THR A 204 -4.90 16.26 -10.77
CA THR A 204 -5.24 17.70 -10.81
C THR A 204 -6.56 18.00 -10.10
N ALA A 205 -7.61 17.19 -10.35
CA ALA A 205 -8.92 17.38 -9.73
C ALA A 205 -8.92 17.24 -8.20
N ARG A 206 -7.88 16.66 -7.62
CA ARG A 206 -7.69 16.51 -6.16
C ARG A 206 -6.72 17.53 -5.57
N GLY A 207 -6.23 18.47 -6.37
CA GLY A 207 -5.29 19.51 -5.91
C GLY A 207 -3.84 19.05 -5.86
N GLY A 208 -3.46 18.03 -6.64
CA GLY A 208 -2.07 17.58 -6.73
C GLY A 208 -1.13 18.67 -7.27
N THR A 209 0.11 18.64 -6.80
CA THR A 209 1.19 19.54 -7.23
C THR A 209 1.62 19.25 -8.68
N ASP A 210 2.29 20.21 -9.32
CA ASP A 210 2.82 20.04 -10.69
C ASP A 210 3.76 18.82 -10.83
N GLU A 211 4.48 18.48 -9.76
CA GLU A 211 5.36 17.32 -9.72
C GLU A 211 4.57 16.00 -9.69
N GLU A 212 3.48 15.96 -8.92
CA GLU A 212 2.60 14.79 -8.83
C GLU A 212 1.81 14.57 -10.13
N VAL A 213 1.34 15.66 -10.75
CA VAL A 213 0.68 15.60 -12.07
C VAL A 213 1.66 15.07 -13.13
N ARG A 214 2.92 15.50 -13.09
CA ARG A 214 3.97 15.01 -13.99
C ARG A 214 4.27 13.53 -13.77
N ALA A 215 4.42 13.11 -12.52
CA ALA A 215 4.64 11.70 -12.17
C ALA A 215 3.46 10.81 -12.61
N ALA A 216 2.22 11.30 -12.47
CA ALA A 216 1.02 10.62 -12.94
C ALA A 216 0.98 10.52 -14.49
N ALA A 217 1.41 11.56 -15.20
CA ALA A 217 1.53 11.55 -16.65
C ALA A 217 2.60 10.56 -17.15
N GLU A 218 3.73 10.44 -16.45
CA GLU A 218 4.75 9.44 -16.74
C GLU A 218 4.22 8.02 -16.49
N TYR A 219 3.60 7.78 -15.34
CA TYR A 219 3.05 6.47 -14.99
C TYR A 219 1.95 6.02 -15.96
N THR A 220 1.05 6.92 -16.39
CA THR A 220 0.02 6.59 -17.39
C THR A 220 0.60 6.29 -18.77
N ARG A 221 1.71 6.92 -19.14
CA ARG A 221 2.46 6.59 -20.36
C ARG A 221 3.05 5.17 -20.27
N GLU A 222 3.63 4.81 -19.13
CA GLU A 222 4.14 3.46 -18.88
C GLU A 222 3.03 2.40 -18.91
N LEU A 223 1.88 2.68 -18.27
CA LEU A 223 0.71 1.79 -18.31
C LEU A 223 0.25 1.52 -19.74
N ARG A 224 0.22 2.56 -20.58
CA ARG A 224 -0.20 2.45 -21.97
C ARG A 224 0.80 1.62 -22.79
N ALA A 225 2.09 1.89 -22.64
CA ALA A 225 3.14 1.12 -23.32
C ALA A 225 3.12 -0.37 -22.93
N ALA A 226 2.93 -0.67 -21.63
CA ALA A 226 2.80 -2.03 -21.14
C ALA A 226 1.57 -2.75 -21.72
N TYR A 227 0.43 -2.06 -21.77
CA TYR A 227 -0.79 -2.60 -22.36
C TYR A 227 -0.61 -2.92 -23.85
N GLU A 228 -0.07 -1.98 -24.63
CA GLU A 228 0.13 -2.14 -26.07
C GLU A 228 1.05 -3.34 -26.37
N ALA A 229 2.19 -3.45 -25.66
CA ALA A 229 3.12 -4.55 -25.84
C ALA A 229 2.49 -5.93 -25.54
N LEU A 230 1.66 -6.03 -24.49
CA LEU A 230 1.02 -7.30 -24.13
C LEU A 230 -0.17 -7.65 -25.03
N ALA A 231 -0.93 -6.65 -25.45
CA ALA A 231 -2.02 -6.85 -26.39
C ALA A 231 -1.49 -7.41 -27.72
N GLU A 232 -0.42 -6.82 -28.26
CA GLU A 232 0.21 -7.27 -29.50
C GLU A 232 0.75 -8.70 -29.38
N GLN A 233 1.47 -9.03 -28.29
CA GLN A 233 1.97 -10.38 -28.04
C GLN A 233 0.87 -11.44 -27.94
N ARG A 234 -0.24 -11.11 -27.26
CA ARG A 234 -1.35 -12.05 -27.06
C ARG A 234 -2.21 -12.19 -28.32
N GLU A 235 -2.41 -11.11 -29.08
CA GLU A 235 -3.11 -11.15 -30.37
C GLU A 235 -2.27 -11.94 -31.41
N ALA A 236 -0.95 -11.72 -31.49
CA ALA A 236 -0.06 -12.49 -32.36
C ALA A 236 0.00 -13.99 -31.98
N GLY A 237 0.01 -14.32 -30.69
CA GLY A 237 -0.02 -15.70 -30.21
C GLY A 237 -1.34 -16.43 -30.49
N VAL A 238 -2.47 -15.71 -30.52
CA VAL A 238 -3.78 -16.27 -30.91
C VAL A 238 -3.82 -16.55 -32.41
N VAL A 239 -3.26 -15.67 -33.24
CA VAL A 239 -3.19 -15.86 -34.70
C VAL A 239 -2.27 -17.03 -35.07
N ALA A 240 -1.11 -17.16 -34.41
CA ALA A 240 -0.20 -18.28 -34.64
C ALA A 240 -0.83 -19.65 -34.32
N ARG A 241 -1.60 -19.75 -33.23
CA ARG A 241 -2.32 -20.98 -32.85
C ARG A 241 -3.54 -21.28 -33.72
N ALA A 242 -4.09 -20.28 -34.40
CA ALA A 242 -5.20 -20.45 -35.35
C ALA A 242 -4.73 -20.87 -36.75
N GLY A 243 -3.46 -20.61 -37.10
CA GLY A 243 -2.82 -21.05 -38.35
C GLY A 243 -2.27 -22.49 -38.31
N GLU A 244 -2.10 -23.05 -37.12
CA GLU A 244 -1.74 -24.45 -36.89
C GLU A 244 -3.00 -25.28 -36.58
N GLY A 245 -3.88 -25.42 -37.57
CA GLY A 245 -5.01 -26.35 -37.55
C GLY A 245 -4.83 -27.42 -38.63
N PRO A 246 -5.15 -28.70 -38.34
CA PRO A 246 -4.67 -29.89 -39.05
C PRO A 246 -5.13 -30.04 -40.51
#